data_AF-A0A9D8WCL7-F1
#
_entry.id   AF-A0A9D8WCL7-F1
#
_cell.length_a   1.000
_cell.length_b   1.000
_cell.length_c   1.000
_cell.angle_alpha   90.00
_cell.angle_beta   90.00
_cell.angle_gamma   90.00
#
_symmetry.space_group_name_H-M   'P 1'
#
loop_
_entity.id
_entity.type
_entity.pdbx_description
1 polymer ?
#
loop_
_entity_poly.entity_id
_entity_poly.type
_entity_poly.pdbx_seq_one_letter_code
_entity_poly.pdbx_strand_id
1 'polypeptide(L)'
;MKTVLGAAAAVLAFFGLFADAQAEEPADDSLQTFLLECDDYLDDCRVYMNDFILSGIKMSNNPQPVCIPLERNKAADMMISRLSELERDPFWAEEPYGNAMMQAMTDAFPCLTDY
;
A
#
# COMPACT_ATOMS: atom_id res chain seq x y z
N MET A 1 46.91 11.99 -33.83
CA MET A 1 45.76 12.41 -33.01
C MET A 1 44.57 11.50 -33.34
N LYS A 2 43.96 10.93 -32.29
CA LYS A 2 42.60 10.36 -32.14
C LYS A 2 42.19 9.11 -32.95
N THR A 3 41.97 8.08 -32.15
CA THR A 3 41.39 6.73 -32.33
C THR A 3 39.91 6.74 -32.72
N VAL A 4 39.44 5.71 -33.45
CA VAL A 4 38.02 5.28 -33.38
C VAL A 4 37.90 3.75 -33.38
N LEU A 5 37.35 3.30 -32.25
CA LEU A 5 36.61 2.10 -31.86
C LEU A 5 36.54 0.87 -32.78
N GLY A 6 36.92 -0.27 -32.17
CA GLY A 6 36.75 -1.62 -32.67
C GLY A 6 35.31 -2.15 -32.55
N ALA A 7 35.10 -3.19 -33.34
CA ALA A 7 33.84 -3.81 -33.73
C ALA A 7 33.07 -4.50 -32.60
N ALA A 8 31.76 -4.59 -32.84
CA ALA A 8 30.75 -5.25 -32.04
C ALA A 8 31.03 -6.75 -31.81
N ALA A 9 30.73 -7.22 -30.60
CA ALA A 9 30.46 -8.62 -30.32
C ALA A 9 29.05 -8.73 -29.76
N ALA A 10 28.09 -9.01 -30.66
CA ALA A 10 26.77 -9.48 -30.27
C ALA A 10 26.91 -10.95 -29.89
N VAL A 11 26.84 -11.26 -28.60
CA VAL A 11 26.70 -12.64 -28.11
C VAL A 11 25.22 -12.86 -27.79
N LEU A 12 24.50 -13.41 -28.77
CA LEU A 12 23.20 -14.03 -28.55
C LEU A 12 23.43 -15.38 -27.87
N ALA A 13 23.27 -15.43 -26.56
CA ALA A 13 23.11 -16.70 -25.84
C ALA A 13 21.61 -16.95 -25.63
N PHE A 14 21.05 -17.72 -26.56
CA PHE A 14 19.69 -18.27 -26.53
C PHE A 14 19.67 -19.49 -25.60
N PHE A 15 19.62 -19.29 -24.27
CA PHE A 15 19.28 -20.34 -23.31
C PHE A 15 18.61 -19.71 -22.09
N GLY A 16 17.29 -19.85 -21.98
CA GLY A 16 16.50 -19.36 -20.85
C GLY A 16 15.18 -18.68 -21.22
N LEU A 17 14.37 -19.35 -22.05
CA LEU A 17 12.91 -19.16 -21.99
C LEU A 17 12.50 -19.42 -20.53
N PHE A 18 11.61 -18.60 -19.96
CA PHE A 18 11.27 -18.49 -18.52
C PHE A 18 12.21 -17.61 -17.67
N ALA A 19 12.61 -16.44 -18.18
CA ALA A 19 12.74 -15.30 -17.27
C ALA A 19 11.35 -14.70 -17.16
N ASP A 20 10.55 -15.22 -16.23
CA ASP A 20 9.47 -14.48 -15.62
C ASP A 20 10.07 -13.17 -15.11
N ALA A 21 10.07 -12.14 -15.95
CA ALA A 21 10.19 -10.76 -15.51
C ALA A 21 8.88 -10.45 -14.75
N GLN A 22 8.71 -11.09 -13.60
CA GLN A 22 7.90 -10.53 -12.53
C GLN A 22 8.61 -9.20 -12.27
N ALA A 23 8.05 -8.12 -12.82
CA ALA A 23 8.38 -6.80 -12.34
C ALA A 23 8.10 -6.90 -10.84
N GLU A 24 9.17 -7.03 -10.06
CA GLU A 24 9.11 -7.12 -8.61
C GLU A 24 8.35 -5.86 -8.20
N GLU A 25 7.12 -6.06 -7.71
CA GLU A 25 6.30 -4.95 -7.25
C GLU A 25 7.17 -4.23 -6.21
N PRO A 26 7.39 -2.90 -6.37
CA PRO A 26 8.27 -2.19 -5.47
C PRO A 26 7.83 -2.50 -4.04
N ALA A 27 8.79 -2.91 -3.20
CA ALA A 27 8.48 -3.23 -1.82
C ALA A 27 7.78 -2.02 -1.21
N ASP A 28 6.60 -2.25 -0.64
CA ASP A 28 5.85 -1.22 0.05
C ASP A 28 6.72 -0.56 1.12
N ASP A 29 6.68 0.77 1.17
CA ASP A 29 7.37 1.54 2.20
C ASP A 29 6.87 1.15 3.61
N SER A 30 7.64 1.53 4.64
CA SER A 30 7.21 1.32 6.02
C SER A 30 6.01 2.21 6.38
N LEU A 31 5.19 1.79 7.34
CA LEU A 31 4.07 2.58 7.85
C LEU A 31 4.50 3.99 8.29
N GLN A 32 5.66 4.09 8.96
CA GLN A 32 6.20 5.38 9.38
C GLN A 32 6.51 6.30 8.19
N THR A 33 7.17 5.77 7.15
CA THR A 33 7.49 6.55 5.95
C THR A 33 6.22 7.03 5.26
N PHE A 34 5.25 6.12 5.12
CA PHE A 34 3.95 6.43 4.54
C PHE A 34 3.20 7.53 5.31
N LEU A 35 3.18 7.49 6.64
CA LEU A 35 2.50 8.52 7.45
C LEU A 35 3.19 9.88 7.38
N LEU A 36 4.51 9.93 7.26
CA LEU A 36 5.23 11.18 7.00
C LEU A 36 4.80 11.80 5.67
N GLU A 37 4.65 11.01 4.62
CA GLU A 37 4.14 11.50 3.33
C GLU A 37 2.67 11.95 3.42
N CYS A 38 1.84 11.22 4.17
CA CYS A 38 0.45 11.61 4.40
C CYS A 38 0.33 12.96 5.14
N ASP A 39 1.23 13.27 6.07
CA ASP A 39 1.23 14.56 6.77
C ASP A 39 1.57 15.72 5.82
N ASP A 40 2.49 15.50 4.88
CA ASP A 40 2.86 16.49 3.85
C ASP A 40 1.75 16.67 2.78
N TYR A 41 0.98 15.61 2.49
CA TYR A 41 -0.02 15.57 1.41
C TYR A 41 -1.37 14.99 1.86
N LEU A 42 -1.98 15.60 2.89
CA LEU A 42 -3.18 15.06 3.54
C LEU A 42 -4.37 14.82 2.58
N ASP A 43 -4.59 15.70 1.60
CA ASP A 43 -5.71 15.54 0.67
C ASP A 43 -5.49 14.37 -0.31
N ASP A 44 -4.25 14.15 -0.76
CA ASP A 44 -3.89 12.99 -1.60
C ASP A 44 -3.95 11.70 -0.80
N CYS A 45 -3.48 11.73 0.45
CA CYS A 45 -3.61 10.61 1.38
C CYS A 45 -5.09 10.26 1.61
N ARG A 46 -5.99 11.23 1.76
CA ARG A 46 -7.45 10.98 1.85
C ARG A 46 -8.03 10.34 0.60
N VAL A 47 -7.61 10.78 -0.59
CA VAL A 47 -8.04 10.16 -1.85
C VAL A 47 -7.59 8.71 -1.90
N TYR A 48 -6.31 8.45 -1.61
CA TYR A 48 -5.74 7.12 -1.56
C TYR A 48 -6.46 6.21 -0.55
N MET A 49 -6.74 6.70 0.66
CA MET A 49 -7.50 5.95 1.67
C MET A 49 -8.90 5.60 1.21
N ASN A 50 -9.62 6.52 0.57
CA ASN A 50 -10.95 6.23 0.05
C ASN A 50 -10.90 5.13 -1.04
N ASP A 51 -9.93 5.20 -1.95
CA ASP A 51 -9.74 4.19 -3.00
C ASP A 51 -9.36 2.82 -2.41
N PHE A 52 -8.50 2.80 -1.39
CA PHE A 52 -8.15 1.59 -0.66
C PHE A 52 -9.36 0.98 0.02
N ILE A 53 -10.16 1.76 0.76
CA ILE A 53 -11.37 1.28 1.43
C ILE A 53 -12.34 0.66 0.41
N LEU A 54 -12.57 1.33 -0.73
CA LEU A 54 -13.44 0.82 -1.79
C LEU A 54 -12.90 -0.47 -2.43
N SER A 55 -11.59 -0.59 -2.56
CA SER A 55 -10.93 -1.78 -3.11
C SER A 55 -10.93 -2.93 -2.11
N GLY A 56 -10.65 -2.65 -0.84
CA GLY A 56 -10.70 -3.57 0.28
C GLY A 56 -12.08 -4.20 0.44
N ILE A 57 -13.17 -3.42 0.31
CA ILE A 57 -14.55 -3.94 0.27
C ILE A 57 -14.73 -4.97 -0.86
N LYS A 58 -14.17 -4.70 -2.05
CA LYS A 58 -14.32 -5.59 -3.22
C LYS A 58 -13.49 -6.86 -3.12
N MET A 59 -12.33 -6.80 -2.46
CA MET A 59 -11.42 -7.94 -2.27
C MET A 59 -11.76 -8.78 -1.04
N SER A 60 -12.50 -8.21 -0.09
CA SER A 60 -12.91 -8.85 1.14
C SER A 60 -13.91 -10.00 0.88
N ASN A 61 -13.46 -11.24 1.09
CA ASN A 61 -14.32 -12.33 1.58
C ASN A 61 -14.52 -12.23 3.11
N ASN A 62 -14.45 -11.03 3.68
CA ASN A 62 -14.49 -10.83 5.13
C ASN A 62 -15.85 -11.31 5.64
N PRO A 63 -15.90 -12.33 6.52
CA PRO A 63 -17.16 -12.84 7.06
C PRO A 63 -17.82 -11.83 8.01
N GLN A 64 -17.09 -10.79 8.43
CA GLN A 64 -17.61 -9.71 9.25
C GLN A 64 -17.95 -8.50 8.37
N PRO A 65 -19.18 -7.94 8.49
CA PRO A 65 -19.52 -6.74 7.74
C PRO A 65 -18.65 -5.56 8.23
N VAL A 66 -18.20 -4.71 7.31
CA VAL A 66 -17.48 -3.45 7.61
C VAL A 66 -18.45 -2.27 7.46
N CYS A 67 -18.55 -1.43 8.49
CA CYS A 67 -19.56 -0.38 8.59
C CYS A 67 -18.95 0.98 8.28
N ILE A 68 -18.78 1.26 6.99
CA ILE A 68 -18.05 2.44 6.50
C ILE A 68 -18.96 3.69 6.54
N PRO A 69 -18.49 4.80 7.13
CA PRO A 69 -19.22 6.07 7.10
C PRO A 69 -19.43 6.58 5.66
N LEU A 70 -20.65 7.06 5.36
CA LEU A 70 -20.98 7.65 4.05
C LEU A 70 -20.62 9.14 3.94
N GLU A 71 -20.16 9.76 5.02
CA GLU A 71 -19.76 11.16 5.05
C GLU A 71 -18.42 11.35 4.32
N ARG A 72 -18.32 12.40 3.50
CA ARG A 72 -17.12 12.67 2.69
C ARG A 72 -15.88 12.72 3.57
N ASN A 73 -14.84 11.99 3.17
CA ASN A 73 -13.53 11.87 3.84
C ASN A 73 -13.54 11.28 5.25
N LYS A 74 -14.69 11.08 5.89
CA LYS A 74 -14.74 10.57 7.27
C LYS A 74 -14.14 9.19 7.41
N ALA A 75 -14.41 8.31 6.44
CA ALA A 75 -13.81 6.98 6.41
C ALA A 75 -12.28 7.07 6.26
N ALA A 76 -11.79 7.93 5.36
CA ALA A 76 -10.37 8.18 5.20
C ALA A 76 -9.72 8.77 6.47
N ASP A 77 -10.35 9.75 7.11
CA ASP A 77 -9.84 10.36 8.35
C ASP A 77 -9.77 9.33 9.49
N MET A 78 -10.76 8.43 9.59
CA MET A 78 -10.74 7.33 10.58
C MET A 78 -9.62 6.32 10.30
N MET A 79 -9.39 5.98 9.03
CA MET A 79 -8.26 5.13 8.62
C MET A 79 -6.92 5.75 8.99
N ILE A 80 -6.70 7.02 8.62
CA ILE A 80 -5.47 7.75 8.94
C ILE A 80 -5.25 7.80 10.46
N SER A 81 -6.29 8.14 11.22
CA SER A 81 -6.22 8.14 12.68
C SER A 81 -5.83 6.78 13.24
N ARG A 82 -6.37 5.68 12.70
CA ARG A 82 -6.05 4.33 13.16
C ARG A 82 -4.62 3.91 12.79
N LEU A 83 -4.14 4.31 11.61
CA LEU A 83 -2.76 4.09 11.19
C LEU A 83 -1.77 4.84 12.09
N SER A 84 -2.06 6.10 12.44
CA SER A 84 -1.24 6.86 13.40
C SER A 84 -1.23 6.27 14.80
N GLU A 85 -2.23 5.48 15.19
CA GLU A 85 -2.19 4.71 16.45
C GLU A 85 -1.32 3.47 16.33
N LEU A 86 -1.40 2.75 15.20
CA LEU A 86 -0.55 1.59 14.93
C LEU A 86 0.93 1.98 14.86
N GLU A 87 1.27 3.09 14.23
CA GLU A 87 2.65 3.58 14.10
C GLU A 87 3.35 3.87 15.44
N ARG A 88 2.59 4.03 16.53
CA ARG A 88 3.18 4.15 17.88
C ARG A 88 3.77 2.84 18.40
N ASP A 89 3.37 1.69 17.85
CA ASP A 89 3.95 0.40 18.12
C ASP A 89 5.17 0.18 17.20
N PRO A 90 6.39 -0.03 17.72
CA PRO A 90 7.57 -0.25 16.91
C PRO A 90 7.47 -1.44 15.94
N PHE A 91 6.64 -2.44 16.24
CA PHE A 91 6.39 -3.53 15.30
C PHE A 91 5.68 -3.00 14.05
N TRP A 92 4.58 -2.28 14.23
CA TRP A 92 3.78 -1.78 13.12
C TRP A 92 4.45 -0.62 12.36
N ALA A 93 5.27 0.20 13.03
CA ALA A 93 5.96 1.33 12.41
C ALA A 93 6.89 0.92 11.25
N GLU A 94 7.57 -0.22 11.40
CA GLU A 94 8.54 -0.76 10.43
C GLU A 94 7.91 -1.73 9.42
N GLU A 95 6.69 -2.22 9.69
CA GLU A 95 5.97 -3.09 8.76
C GLU A 95 5.55 -2.33 7.49
N PRO A 96 5.42 -3.04 6.36
CA PRO A 96 4.86 -2.47 5.14
C PRO A 96 3.49 -1.82 5.39
N TYR A 97 3.31 -0.58 4.90
CA TYR A 97 2.09 0.19 5.19
C TYR A 97 0.81 -0.53 4.73
N GLY A 98 0.86 -1.33 3.66
CA GLY A 98 -0.27 -2.13 3.17
C GLY A 98 -0.82 -3.13 4.20
N ASN A 99 0.07 -3.77 4.99
CA ASN A 99 -0.35 -4.67 6.08
C ASN A 99 -1.08 -3.89 7.18
N ALA A 100 -0.52 -2.74 7.57
CA ALA A 100 -1.12 -1.87 8.57
C ALA A 100 -2.47 -1.29 8.11
N MET A 101 -2.63 -0.99 6.81
CA MET A 101 -3.89 -0.53 6.24
C MET A 101 -4.98 -1.60 6.29
N MET A 102 -4.65 -2.86 6.01
CA MET A 102 -5.61 -3.96 6.16
C MET A 102 -6.05 -4.15 7.62
N GLN A 103 -5.10 -4.04 8.55
CA GLN A 103 -5.39 -4.07 9.99
C GLN A 103 -6.28 -2.88 10.40
N ALA A 104 -5.90 -1.67 9.99
CA ALA A 104 -6.63 -0.44 10.28
C ALA A 104 -8.07 -0.47 9.74
N MET A 105 -8.28 -1.00 8.53
CA MET A 105 -9.60 -1.13 7.94
C MET A 105 -10.52 -2.06 8.75
N THR A 106 -9.96 -3.14 9.29
CA THR A 106 -10.72 -4.08 10.15
C THR A 106 -11.05 -3.45 11.50
N ASP A 107 -10.10 -2.70 12.07
CA ASP A 107 -10.26 -2.06 13.38
C ASP A 107 -11.14 -0.80 13.35
N ALA A 108 -11.07 -0.02 12.26
CA ALA A 108 -11.75 1.28 12.15
C ALA A 108 -13.24 1.15 11.79
N PHE A 109 -13.64 0.05 11.14
CA PHE A 109 -15.01 -0.14 10.67
C PHE A 109 -15.69 -1.42 11.18
N PRO A 110 -15.62 -1.76 12.49
CA PRO A 110 -16.36 -2.90 12.98
C PRO A 110 -17.84 -2.65 12.74
N CYS A 111 -18.52 -3.51 11.97
CA CYS A 111 -19.97 -3.55 12.11
C CYS A 111 -20.27 -4.15 13.46
N LEU A 112 -20.71 -3.29 14.38
CA LEU A 112 -21.39 -3.72 15.58
C LEU A 112 -22.67 -4.44 15.14
N THR A 113 -22.58 -5.75 14.94
CA THR A 113 -23.75 -6.61 14.87
C THR A 113 -24.24 -6.75 16.30
N ASP A 114 -25.16 -5.89 16.70
CA ASP A 114 -25.84 -6.09 17.97
C ASP A 114 -26.64 -7.40 17.90
N TYR A 115 -26.51 -8.14 19.01
CA TYR A 115 -27.33 -9.27 19.46
C TYR A 115 -28.83 -8.95 19.50
#